data_AF-A0ABD5THQ9-F1
#
_entry.id   AF-A0ABD5THQ9-F1
#
_cell.length_a   1.000
_cell.length_b   1.000
_cell.length_c   1.000
_cell.angle_alpha   90.00
_cell.angle_beta   90.00
_cell.angle_gamma   90.00
#
_symmetry.space_group_name_H-M   'P 1'
#
loop_
_entity.id
_entity.type
_entity.pdbx_description
1 polymer ?
#
loop_
_entity_poly.entity_id
_entity_poly.type
_entity_poly.pdbx_seq_one_letter_code
_entity_poly.pdbx_strand_id
1 'polypeptide(L)'
;MPEPTLPDACELPATVNGWLYDADDTSNGLVFRSRDHECSLGVFDTLSAVSVRVTDDRVRGFASNVDLERIEYDRDETDALRQGLAFAREWMETTGPAEWSHPDVCEAVFDAPPGYALETYNLENREAIVYYRRLNADVDQESIDLRAADPSVYTRETCPYLYVHEWRGSGNATVALAPWTNAHGPGSKYPELREVAETPDGCGLEVAVTVAREWAREVDGGAIDTDAAGQAPLSRWSA
;
A
#
# COMPACT_ATOMS: atom_id res chain seq x y z
N MET A 1 15.06 8.78 -14.09
CA MET A 1 15.18 10.26 -14.19
C MET A 1 16.02 10.71 -13.00
N PRO A 2 16.95 11.67 -13.15
CA PRO A 2 17.62 12.29 -12.02
C PRO A 2 16.65 13.18 -11.22
N GLU A 3 17.00 13.51 -9.98
CA GLU A 3 16.36 14.58 -9.19
C GLU A 3 16.40 15.91 -9.98
N PRO A 4 15.32 16.71 -9.98
CA PRO A 4 15.30 17.96 -10.71
C PRO A 4 16.25 19.00 -10.08
N THR A 5 16.93 19.76 -10.93
CA THR A 5 17.79 20.85 -10.48
C THR A 5 16.95 22.03 -10.02
N LEU A 6 17.21 22.53 -8.81
CA LEU A 6 16.51 23.68 -8.26
C LEU A 6 16.70 24.92 -9.16
N PRO A 7 15.62 25.60 -9.61
CA PRO A 7 15.75 26.80 -10.42
C PRO A 7 16.45 27.95 -9.69
N ASP A 8 17.16 28.80 -10.44
CA ASP A 8 17.74 30.02 -9.89
C ASP A 8 16.67 30.86 -9.18
N ALA A 9 17.04 31.39 -8.01
CA ALA A 9 16.21 32.15 -7.06
C ALA A 9 15.16 31.35 -6.26
N CYS A 10 15.07 30.03 -6.44
CA CYS A 10 14.33 29.17 -5.51
C CYS A 10 15.24 28.73 -4.36
N GLU A 11 14.69 28.77 -3.14
CA GLU A 11 15.30 28.16 -1.96
C GLU A 11 14.32 27.13 -1.41
N LEU A 12 14.83 25.92 -1.10
CA LEU A 12 14.03 24.90 -0.46
C LEU A 12 14.00 25.16 1.04
N PRO A 13 12.81 25.38 1.65
CA PRO A 13 12.72 25.49 3.08
C PRO A 13 13.11 24.15 3.73
N ALA A 14 13.91 24.20 4.80
CA ALA A 14 14.25 22.99 5.55
C ALA A 14 13.00 22.32 6.17
N THR A 15 11.98 23.12 6.49
CA THR A 15 10.69 22.64 6.98
C THR A 15 9.53 23.54 6.58
N VAL A 16 8.37 22.93 6.35
CA VAL A 16 7.09 23.61 6.16
C VAL A 16 6.04 22.83 6.95
N ASN A 17 5.45 23.41 7.99
CA ASN A 17 4.33 22.80 8.74
C ASN A 17 4.54 21.32 9.17
N GLY A 18 5.76 20.96 9.60
CA GLY A 18 6.11 19.58 10.00
C GLY A 18 6.60 18.68 8.88
N TRP A 19 6.46 19.08 7.61
CA TRP A 19 7.16 18.49 6.47
C TRP A 19 8.63 18.92 6.50
N LEU A 20 9.55 17.98 6.29
CA LEU A 20 10.99 18.21 6.36
C LEU A 20 11.63 17.81 5.04
N TYR A 21 12.38 18.72 4.42
CA TYR A 21 13.09 18.39 3.19
C TYR A 21 14.13 17.29 3.46
N ASP A 22 14.07 16.22 2.67
CA ASP A 22 14.98 15.08 2.76
C ASP A 22 16.03 15.18 1.63
N ALA A 23 17.19 15.74 1.98
CA ALA A 23 18.30 15.92 1.03
C ALA A 23 19.05 14.62 0.69
N ASP A 24 18.80 13.54 1.44
CA ASP A 24 19.40 12.22 1.22
C ASP A 24 18.43 11.28 0.46
N ASP A 25 17.24 11.78 0.08
CA ASP A 25 16.27 11.00 -0.66
C ASP A 25 16.81 10.64 -2.06
N THR A 26 16.69 9.36 -2.42
CA THR A 26 17.23 8.83 -3.68
C THR A 26 16.20 8.75 -4.80
N SER A 27 14.98 9.25 -4.59
CA SER A 27 13.97 9.31 -5.64
C SER A 27 14.33 10.39 -6.67
N ASN A 28 13.58 10.43 -7.77
CA ASN A 28 13.79 11.40 -8.83
C ASN A 28 13.02 12.71 -8.59
N GLY A 29 12.82 13.12 -7.34
CA GLY A 29 12.04 14.30 -6.96
C GLY A 29 12.59 15.02 -5.74
N LEU A 30 12.12 16.23 -5.52
CA LEU A 30 12.39 17.02 -4.32
C LEU A 30 11.39 16.60 -3.24
N VAL A 31 11.84 15.84 -2.25
CA VAL A 31 10.95 15.17 -1.30
C VAL A 31 10.99 15.83 0.08
N PHE A 32 9.81 16.00 0.64
CA PHE A 32 9.57 16.42 2.02
C PHE A 32 8.89 15.28 2.77
N ARG A 33 9.43 14.89 3.93
CA ARG A 33 8.93 13.79 4.74
C ARG A 33 8.48 14.26 6.12
N SER A 34 7.53 13.54 6.68
CA SER A 34 7.25 13.64 8.10
C SER A 34 8.18 12.74 8.91
N ARG A 35 8.50 13.15 10.14
CA ARG A 35 9.21 12.30 11.11
C ARG A 35 8.30 11.40 11.91
N ASP A 36 7.06 11.85 12.10
CA ASP A 36 6.10 11.24 13.02
C ASP A 36 4.98 10.49 12.29
N HIS A 37 4.90 10.65 10.96
CA HIS A 37 3.89 10.05 10.10
C HIS A 37 4.57 9.44 8.88
N GLU A 38 4.11 8.26 8.46
CA GLU A 38 4.64 7.54 7.30
C GLU A 38 4.02 8.10 6.01
N CYS A 39 4.33 9.36 5.72
CA CYS A 39 3.90 10.04 4.51
C CYS A 39 4.96 11.04 4.02
N SER A 40 4.94 11.26 2.71
CA SER A 40 5.88 12.13 2.01
C SER A 40 5.18 12.96 0.93
N LEU A 41 5.67 14.17 0.70
CA LEU A 41 5.28 15.01 -0.43
C LEU A 41 6.49 15.19 -1.35
N GLY A 42 6.32 14.99 -2.65
CA GLY A 42 7.40 15.12 -3.63
C GLY A 42 7.02 15.99 -4.81
N VAL A 43 8.00 16.76 -5.29
CA VAL A 43 7.92 17.47 -6.57
C VAL A 43 8.81 16.74 -7.57
N PHE A 44 8.18 16.11 -8.55
CA PHE A 44 8.84 15.23 -9.52
C PHE A 44 8.85 15.87 -10.90
N ASP A 45 10.02 15.93 -11.51
CA ASP A 45 10.14 16.26 -12.92
C ASP A 45 10.02 14.98 -13.77
N THR A 46 9.06 14.98 -14.68
CA THR A 46 8.77 13.87 -15.61
C THR A 46 9.19 14.25 -17.02
N LEU A 47 8.84 13.48 -18.06
CA LEU A 47 9.31 13.78 -19.42
C LEU A 47 8.70 15.06 -20.04
N SER A 48 7.55 15.52 -19.52
CA SER A 48 6.79 16.63 -20.13
C SER A 48 5.94 17.37 -19.10
N ALA A 49 6.21 17.17 -17.82
CA ALA A 49 5.44 17.79 -16.75
C ALA A 49 6.17 17.73 -15.42
N VAL A 50 5.92 18.73 -14.57
CA VAL A 50 6.22 18.65 -13.14
C VAL A 50 4.97 18.16 -12.43
N SER A 51 5.11 17.12 -11.61
CA SER A 51 4.02 16.54 -10.82
C SER A 51 4.29 16.75 -9.33
N VAL A 52 3.32 17.29 -8.61
CA VAL A 52 3.35 17.39 -7.15
C VAL A 52 2.49 16.26 -6.60
N ARG A 53 3.08 15.42 -5.76
CA ARG A 53 2.44 14.20 -5.24
C ARG A 53 2.57 14.11 -3.74
N VAL A 54 1.54 13.59 -3.09
CA VAL A 54 1.61 13.15 -1.69
C VAL A 54 1.44 11.63 -1.64
N THR A 55 2.29 10.96 -0.87
CA THR A 55 2.46 9.51 -0.83
C THR A 55 2.22 8.99 0.58
N ASP A 56 1.52 7.87 0.68
CA ASP A 56 1.43 7.08 1.91
C ASP A 56 2.59 6.09 1.91
N ASP A 57 3.60 6.34 2.73
CA ASP A 57 4.85 5.57 2.71
C ASP A 57 4.67 4.16 3.33
N ARG A 58 3.52 3.89 3.95
CA ARG A 58 3.13 2.55 4.46
C ARG A 58 2.77 1.59 3.35
N VAL A 59 2.42 2.11 2.17
CA VAL A 59 1.83 1.35 1.06
C VAL A 59 2.70 1.51 -0.19
N ARG A 60 2.84 0.43 -0.96
CA ARG A 60 3.60 0.41 -2.21
C ARG A 60 2.68 0.38 -3.43
N GLY A 61 3.23 0.54 -4.62
CA GLY A 61 2.48 0.41 -5.89
C GLY A 61 2.12 1.75 -6.52
N PHE A 62 1.56 1.73 -7.73
CA PHE A 62 1.32 2.97 -8.50
C PHE A 62 0.29 3.90 -7.86
N ALA A 63 -0.65 3.36 -7.08
CA ALA A 63 -1.71 4.11 -6.42
C ALA A 63 -1.41 4.39 -4.94
N SER A 64 -0.14 4.30 -4.52
CA SER A 64 0.33 4.71 -3.18
C SER A 64 0.40 6.23 -2.99
N ASN A 65 0.23 7.00 -4.06
CA ASN A 65 0.31 8.44 -4.06
C ASN A 65 -0.90 9.06 -4.77
N VAL A 66 -1.19 10.30 -4.37
CA VAL A 66 -2.19 11.17 -4.98
C VAL A 66 -1.47 12.28 -5.72
N ASP A 67 -1.72 12.41 -7.02
CA ASP A 67 -1.32 13.59 -7.79
C ASP A 67 -2.13 14.79 -7.32
N LEU A 68 -1.47 15.75 -6.67
CA LEU A 68 -2.07 16.99 -6.20
C LEU A 68 -2.14 18.04 -7.32
N GLU A 69 -1.08 18.10 -8.14
CA GLU A 69 -0.97 19.07 -9.24
C GLU A 69 -0.07 18.51 -10.34
N ARG A 70 -0.36 18.86 -11.60
CA ARG A 70 0.42 18.44 -12.76
C ARG A 70 0.53 19.59 -13.75
N ILE A 71 1.74 20.14 -13.88
CA ILE A 71 2.04 21.29 -14.72
C ILE A 71 2.80 20.80 -15.96
N GLU A 72 2.13 20.82 -17.11
CA GLU A 72 2.73 20.39 -18.39
C GLU A 72 3.68 21.44 -18.96
N TYR A 73 4.73 20.98 -19.62
CA TYR A 73 5.68 21.81 -20.35
C TYR A 73 6.18 21.09 -21.62
N ASP A 74 6.66 21.84 -22.62
CA ASP A 74 7.20 21.26 -23.87
C ASP A 74 8.71 20.99 -23.77
N ARG A 75 9.50 22.03 -23.48
CA ARG A 75 10.97 21.98 -23.57
C ARG A 75 11.74 22.73 -22.48
N ASP A 76 11.06 23.53 -21.68
CA ASP A 76 11.65 24.26 -20.57
C ASP A 76 10.83 23.99 -19.32
N GLU A 77 11.37 23.11 -18.47
CA GLU A 77 10.79 22.70 -17.20
C GLU A 77 10.91 23.77 -16.12
N THR A 78 11.77 24.78 -16.30
CA THR A 78 12.16 25.71 -15.22
C THR A 78 10.95 26.43 -14.61
N ASP A 79 10.06 26.94 -15.46
CA ASP A 79 8.86 27.65 -15.00
C ASP A 79 7.85 26.68 -14.37
N ALA A 80 7.67 25.50 -14.95
CA ALA A 80 6.82 24.45 -14.40
C ALA A 80 7.32 23.97 -13.02
N LEU A 81 8.64 23.86 -12.83
CA LEU A 81 9.25 23.49 -11.57
C LEU A 81 9.09 24.57 -10.51
N ARG A 82 9.25 25.85 -10.88
CA ARG A 82 8.95 26.98 -9.97
C ARG A 82 7.48 26.96 -9.53
N GLN A 83 6.56 26.75 -10.46
CA GLN A 83 5.13 26.65 -10.17
C GLN A 83 4.83 25.44 -9.26
N GLY A 84 5.40 24.27 -9.56
CA GLY A 84 5.23 23.06 -8.75
C GLY A 84 5.77 23.21 -7.32
N LEU A 85 6.93 23.85 -7.16
CA LEU A 85 7.50 24.16 -5.84
C LEU A 85 6.65 25.16 -5.05
N ALA A 86 6.13 26.19 -5.71
CA ALA A 86 5.23 27.16 -5.08
C ALA A 86 3.93 26.49 -4.62
N PHE A 87 3.33 25.66 -5.48
CA PHE A 87 2.13 24.88 -5.16
C PHE A 87 2.38 23.92 -3.98
N ALA A 88 3.46 23.14 -4.04
CA ALA A 88 3.83 22.19 -2.98
C ALA A 88 3.95 22.90 -1.63
N ARG A 89 4.59 24.07 -1.61
CA ARG A 89 4.74 24.89 -0.40
C ARG A 89 3.38 25.37 0.12
N GLU A 90 2.55 25.96 -0.73
CA GLU A 90 1.21 26.45 -0.34
C GLU A 90 0.35 25.31 0.22
N TRP A 91 0.41 24.13 -0.41
CA TRP A 91 -0.30 22.95 0.06
C TRP A 91 0.21 22.50 1.44
N MET A 92 1.53 22.40 1.64
CA MET A 92 2.13 22.02 2.92
C MET A 92 1.83 23.05 4.02
N GLU A 93 1.76 24.35 3.70
CA GLU A 93 1.37 25.41 4.64
C GLU A 93 -0.07 25.25 5.16
N THR A 94 -0.95 24.59 4.40
CA THR A 94 -2.36 24.40 4.74
C THR A 94 -2.71 22.98 5.21
N THR A 95 -1.87 22.00 4.92
CA THR A 95 -2.08 20.58 5.27
C THR A 95 -0.85 20.01 5.95
N GLY A 96 -0.94 19.76 7.26
CA GLY A 96 0.12 19.07 8.01
C GLY A 96 0.12 17.56 7.76
N PRO A 97 1.23 16.85 8.02
CA PRO A 97 1.29 15.39 7.83
C PRO A 97 0.22 14.60 8.59
N ALA A 98 -0.14 15.04 9.79
CA ALA A 98 -1.15 14.40 10.64
C ALA A 98 -2.59 14.60 10.14
N GLU A 99 -2.82 15.60 9.29
CA GLU A 99 -4.14 15.98 8.78
C GLU A 99 -4.45 15.31 7.45
N TRP A 100 -3.44 14.77 6.79
CA TRP A 100 -3.57 14.07 5.53
C TRP A 100 -3.78 12.57 5.74
N SER A 101 -4.69 11.99 4.97
CA SER A 101 -4.92 10.55 4.88
C SER A 101 -5.14 10.17 3.42
N HIS A 102 -4.51 9.09 2.96
CA HIS A 102 -4.68 8.63 1.59
C HIS A 102 -6.12 8.10 1.38
N PRO A 103 -6.87 8.60 0.39
CA PRO A 103 -8.29 8.29 0.24
C PRO A 103 -8.56 6.81 -0.10
N ASP A 104 -7.60 6.16 -0.77
CA ASP A 104 -7.73 4.77 -1.22
C ASP A 104 -7.03 3.75 -0.31
N VAL A 105 -6.32 4.18 0.74
CA VAL A 105 -5.65 3.26 1.66
C VAL A 105 -6.68 2.71 2.64
N CYS A 106 -6.78 1.38 2.72
CA CYS A 106 -7.67 0.72 3.66
C CYS A 106 -6.97 0.57 5.02
N GLU A 107 -7.33 1.39 6.00
CA GLU A 107 -6.73 1.37 7.34
C GLU A 107 -6.88 0.01 8.06
N ALA A 108 -7.92 -0.75 7.76
CA ALA A 108 -8.13 -2.09 8.32
C ALA A 108 -6.98 -3.06 7.99
N VAL A 109 -6.20 -2.80 6.93
CA VAL A 109 -5.04 -3.61 6.55
C VAL A 109 -3.92 -3.55 7.60
N PHE A 110 -3.80 -2.45 8.33
CA PHE A 110 -2.72 -2.29 9.32
C PHE A 110 -3.02 -3.01 10.64
N ASP A 111 -4.27 -3.38 10.89
CA ASP A 111 -4.62 -4.30 11.96
C ASP A 111 -4.53 -5.74 11.45
N ALA A 112 -3.34 -6.31 11.57
CA ALA A 112 -3.03 -7.63 11.03
C ALA A 112 -3.88 -8.75 11.68
N PRO A 113 -4.25 -9.80 10.92
CA PRO A 113 -4.91 -10.98 11.46
C PRO A 113 -4.13 -11.64 12.61
N PRO A 114 -4.82 -12.26 13.60
CA PRO A 114 -4.15 -12.93 14.73
C PRO A 114 -3.16 -13.98 14.28
N GLY A 115 -1.97 -13.98 14.87
CA GLY A 115 -0.89 -14.89 14.49
C GLY A 115 -0.09 -14.44 13.26
N TYR A 116 -0.42 -13.28 12.68
CA TYR A 116 0.28 -12.70 11.54
C TYR A 116 0.75 -11.27 11.80
N ALA A 117 1.71 -10.82 10.99
CA ALA A 117 2.14 -9.43 10.86
C ALA A 117 2.00 -8.98 9.41
N LEU A 118 1.69 -7.71 9.17
CA LEU A 118 1.71 -7.14 7.82
C LEU A 118 3.12 -7.24 7.25
N GLU A 119 3.24 -7.88 6.07
CA GLU A 119 4.51 -7.98 5.34
C GLU A 119 4.56 -6.97 4.20
N THR A 120 3.52 -6.94 3.36
CA THR A 120 3.40 -5.97 2.27
C THR A 120 1.96 -5.58 2.03
N TYR A 121 1.75 -4.31 1.67
CA TYR A 121 0.52 -3.79 1.12
C TYR A 121 0.87 -3.08 -0.20
N ASN A 122 0.47 -3.66 -1.32
CA ASN A 122 0.59 -3.07 -2.65
C ASN A 122 -0.78 -2.56 -3.09
N LEU A 123 -0.86 -1.27 -3.40
CA LEU A 123 -2.02 -0.58 -3.91
C LEU A 123 -1.75 -0.14 -5.35
N GLU A 124 -2.44 -0.79 -6.27
CA GLU A 124 -2.39 -0.52 -7.71
C GLU A 124 -3.70 0.13 -8.17
N ASN A 125 -3.69 0.61 -9.42
CA ASN A 125 -4.86 1.27 -10.01
C ASN A 125 -6.09 0.37 -10.14
N ARG A 126 -5.89 -0.95 -10.23
CA ARG A 126 -6.97 -1.94 -10.47
C ARG A 126 -7.00 -3.07 -9.45
N GLU A 127 -6.04 -3.11 -8.55
CA GLU A 127 -5.94 -4.16 -7.55
C GLU A 127 -5.30 -3.65 -6.27
N ALA A 128 -5.62 -4.28 -5.17
CA ALA A 128 -4.95 -4.11 -3.90
C ALA A 128 -4.57 -5.50 -3.37
N ILE A 129 -3.29 -5.70 -3.08
CA ILE A 129 -2.74 -6.98 -2.64
C ILE A 129 -2.05 -6.80 -1.29
N VAL A 130 -2.46 -7.61 -0.33
CA VAL A 130 -1.93 -7.62 1.02
C VAL A 130 -1.36 -9.00 1.32
N TYR A 131 -0.15 -9.03 1.85
CA TYR A 131 0.44 -10.23 2.44
C TYR A 131 0.64 -10.01 3.93
N TYR A 132 0.09 -10.91 4.72
CA TYR A 132 0.42 -11.03 6.13
C TYR A 132 1.32 -12.26 6.32
N ARG A 133 2.46 -12.10 6.97
CA ARG A 133 3.38 -13.19 7.31
C ARG A 133 3.04 -13.76 8.68
N ARG A 134 2.98 -15.08 8.80
CA ARG A 134 2.76 -15.77 10.08
C ARG A 134 3.95 -15.53 11.03
N LEU A 135 3.67 -15.11 12.27
CA LEU A 135 4.68 -14.70 13.26
C LEU A 135 5.68 -15.80 13.64
N ASN A 136 5.24 -17.07 13.64
CA ASN A 136 6.05 -18.22 14.02
C ASN A 136 6.42 -19.11 12.83
N ALA A 137 6.38 -18.59 11.60
CA ALA A 137 6.93 -19.33 10.48
C ALA A 137 8.47 -19.35 10.60
N ASP A 138 9.06 -20.55 10.62
CA ASP A 138 10.51 -20.69 10.53
C ASP A 138 10.98 -20.01 9.24
N VAL A 139 11.78 -18.95 9.37
CA VAL A 139 12.29 -18.17 8.24
C VAL A 139 13.16 -19.06 7.31
N ASP A 140 13.66 -20.18 7.81
CA ASP A 140 14.41 -21.19 7.06
C ASP A 140 13.52 -22.13 6.21
N GLN A 141 12.19 -22.05 6.28
CA GLN A 141 11.27 -22.77 5.38
C GLN A 141 11.17 -22.16 3.97
N GLU A 142 11.92 -21.11 3.66
CA GLU A 142 12.11 -20.61 2.28
C GLU A 142 12.59 -21.69 1.29
N SER A 143 12.96 -22.89 1.76
CA SER A 143 13.40 -24.01 0.93
C SER A 143 12.33 -25.05 0.57
N ILE A 144 11.05 -24.92 0.94
CA ILE A 144 10.03 -25.81 0.34
C ILE A 144 9.75 -25.28 -1.06
N ASP A 145 10.48 -25.80 -2.06
CA ASP A 145 10.26 -25.50 -3.47
C ASP A 145 8.91 -26.09 -3.91
N LEU A 146 7.86 -25.34 -3.60
CA LEU A 146 6.48 -25.62 -3.96
C LEU A 146 6.13 -25.14 -5.37
N ARG A 147 7.12 -24.64 -6.12
CA ARG A 147 6.92 -24.20 -7.51
C ARG A 147 6.40 -25.37 -8.33
N ALA A 148 5.24 -25.16 -8.96
CA ALA A 148 4.49 -26.18 -9.71
C ALA A 148 3.95 -27.36 -8.90
N ALA A 149 3.93 -27.29 -7.56
CA ALA A 149 3.18 -28.22 -6.74
C ALA A 149 1.67 -27.96 -6.91
N ASP A 150 0.88 -29.01 -6.71
CA ASP A 150 -0.58 -28.89 -6.74
C ASP A 150 -1.05 -27.98 -5.58
N PRO A 151 -1.90 -26.95 -5.79
CA PRO A 151 -2.33 -26.04 -4.73
C PRO A 151 -2.96 -26.70 -3.50
N SER A 152 -3.39 -27.96 -3.59
CA SER A 152 -3.83 -28.73 -2.41
C SER A 152 -2.75 -28.95 -1.35
N VAL A 153 -1.45 -28.86 -1.71
CA VAL A 153 -0.34 -28.96 -0.75
C VAL A 153 -0.06 -27.65 0.00
N TYR A 154 -0.71 -26.56 -0.40
CA TYR A 154 -0.61 -25.28 0.29
C TYR A 154 -1.47 -25.38 1.54
N THR A 155 -0.84 -25.51 2.69
CA THR A 155 -1.49 -25.52 3.98
C THR A 155 -0.90 -24.41 4.81
N ARG A 156 -1.52 -24.13 5.95
CA ARG A 156 -1.03 -23.10 6.86
C ARG A 156 0.42 -23.40 7.32
N GLU A 157 0.78 -24.68 7.44
CA GLU A 157 2.11 -25.13 7.85
C GLU A 157 3.16 -24.95 6.75
N THR A 158 2.77 -25.08 5.48
CA THR A 158 3.69 -25.01 4.33
C THR A 158 3.71 -23.64 3.64
N CYS A 159 2.69 -22.80 3.87
CA CYS A 159 2.57 -21.45 3.33
C CYS A 159 2.66 -20.42 4.46
N PRO A 160 3.74 -19.64 4.54
CA PRO A 160 3.94 -18.68 5.62
C PRO A 160 3.09 -17.41 5.47
N TYR A 161 2.43 -17.19 4.32
CA TYR A 161 1.68 -15.97 4.05
C TYR A 161 0.17 -16.20 3.94
N LEU A 162 -0.58 -15.33 4.59
CA LEU A 162 -2.01 -15.11 4.33
C LEU A 162 -2.11 -13.95 3.34
N TYR A 163 -2.72 -14.24 2.19
CA TYR A 163 -2.87 -13.38 1.04
C TYR A 163 -4.30 -12.86 0.98
N VAL A 164 -4.44 -11.55 0.82
CA VAL A 164 -5.72 -10.89 0.53
C VAL A 164 -5.57 -10.07 -0.74
N HIS A 165 -6.45 -10.26 -1.71
CA HIS A 165 -6.44 -9.52 -2.95
C HIS A 165 -7.83 -9.03 -3.30
N GLU A 166 -7.96 -7.75 -3.58
CA GLU A 166 -9.16 -7.10 -4.11
C GLU A 166 -8.91 -6.63 -5.54
N TRP A 167 -9.85 -6.91 -6.45
CA TRP A 167 -9.93 -6.25 -7.76
C TRP A 167 -10.77 -4.99 -7.62
N ARG A 168 -10.09 -3.84 -7.65
CA ARG A 168 -10.72 -2.53 -7.44
C ARG A 168 -11.73 -2.24 -8.54
N GLY A 169 -12.95 -1.90 -8.14
CA GLY A 169 -14.06 -1.56 -9.04
C GLY A 169 -14.89 -2.75 -9.54
N SER A 170 -14.44 -4.00 -9.36
CA SER A 170 -15.31 -5.18 -9.58
C SER A 170 -15.96 -5.68 -8.30
N GLY A 171 -15.34 -5.39 -7.14
CA GLY A 171 -15.78 -5.92 -5.84
C GLY A 171 -15.49 -7.42 -5.70
N ASN A 172 -14.57 -7.97 -6.48
CA ASN A 172 -14.12 -9.34 -6.24
C ASN A 172 -12.93 -9.31 -5.31
N ALA A 173 -12.91 -10.21 -4.35
CA ALA A 173 -11.78 -10.40 -3.48
C ALA A 173 -11.41 -11.89 -3.32
N THR A 174 -10.22 -12.14 -2.81
CA THR A 174 -9.72 -13.48 -2.55
C THR A 174 -8.95 -13.48 -1.24
N VAL A 175 -9.23 -14.46 -0.39
CA VAL A 175 -8.45 -14.76 0.82
C VAL A 175 -7.83 -16.15 0.65
N ALA A 176 -6.51 -16.21 0.59
CA ALA A 176 -5.76 -17.42 0.27
C ALA A 176 -4.49 -17.56 1.09
N LEU A 177 -3.91 -18.77 1.06
CA LEU A 177 -2.55 -19.02 1.50
C LEU A 177 -1.59 -18.89 0.32
N ALA A 178 -0.44 -18.27 0.58
CA ALA A 178 0.63 -18.07 -0.38
C ALA A 178 1.96 -18.60 0.16
N PRO A 179 2.77 -19.28 -0.67
CA PRO A 179 4.09 -19.77 -0.29
C PRO A 179 5.15 -18.66 -0.23
N TRP A 180 4.99 -17.56 -0.98
CA TRP A 180 5.86 -16.38 -0.95
C TRP A 180 5.12 -15.10 -1.33
N THR A 181 5.71 -13.95 -0.98
CA THR A 181 5.31 -12.64 -1.50
C THR A 181 5.62 -12.61 -3.01
N ASN A 182 4.61 -12.40 -3.86
CA ASN A 182 4.61 -12.54 -5.34
C ASN A 182 4.14 -13.90 -5.89
N ALA A 183 3.45 -14.71 -5.09
CA ALA A 183 2.75 -15.89 -5.61
C ALA A 183 1.76 -15.48 -6.71
N HIS A 184 1.70 -16.27 -7.79
CA HIS A 184 0.83 -15.96 -8.90
C HIS A 184 -0.66 -16.09 -8.54
N GLY A 185 -1.41 -15.03 -8.83
CA GLY A 185 -2.82 -14.87 -8.48
C GLY A 185 -3.79 -15.90 -9.11
N PRO A 186 -5.07 -15.91 -8.70
CA PRO A 186 -6.10 -16.86 -9.14
C PRO A 186 -6.42 -16.85 -10.65
N GLY A 187 -5.98 -15.82 -11.38
CA GLY A 187 -6.15 -15.70 -12.84
C GLY A 187 -4.89 -16.02 -13.66
N SER A 188 -3.81 -16.46 -13.01
CA SER A 188 -2.56 -16.79 -13.71
C SER A 188 -2.61 -18.19 -14.35
N LYS A 189 -1.67 -18.45 -15.27
CA LYS A 189 -1.54 -19.78 -15.90
C LYS A 189 -1.21 -20.90 -14.90
N TYR A 190 -0.53 -20.54 -13.81
CA TYR A 190 -0.11 -21.45 -12.75
C TYR A 190 -0.36 -20.74 -11.41
N PRO A 191 -1.60 -20.76 -10.90
CA PRO A 191 -1.90 -20.11 -9.63
C PRO A 191 -1.14 -20.81 -8.50
N GLU A 192 -0.46 -20.01 -7.69
CA GLU A 192 0.36 -20.47 -6.57
C GLU A 192 -0.30 -20.09 -5.25
N LEU A 193 -1.63 -20.16 -5.23
CA LEU A 193 -2.47 -19.78 -4.11
C LEU A 193 -3.48 -20.87 -3.82
N ARG A 194 -3.84 -21.02 -2.56
CA ARG A 194 -4.99 -21.82 -2.13
C ARG A 194 -5.96 -20.95 -1.36
N GLU A 195 -7.16 -20.78 -1.91
CA GLU A 195 -8.24 -20.11 -1.21
C GLU A 195 -8.58 -20.84 0.09
N VAL A 196 -8.72 -20.07 1.17
CA VAL A 196 -9.00 -20.61 2.51
C VAL A 196 -10.27 -20.08 3.12
N ALA A 197 -10.84 -19.02 2.55
CA ALA A 197 -12.13 -18.48 2.94
C ALA A 197 -12.86 -17.90 1.72
N GLU A 198 -14.18 -18.09 1.69
CA GLU A 198 -15.05 -17.50 0.68
C GLU A 198 -15.37 -16.05 1.07
N THR A 199 -15.20 -15.13 0.13
CA THR A 199 -15.56 -13.71 0.32
C THR A 199 -16.91 -13.42 -0.33
N PRO A 200 -17.74 -12.53 0.23
CA PRO A 200 -18.99 -12.13 -0.42
C PRO A 200 -18.76 -11.53 -1.81
N ASP A 201 -19.69 -11.82 -2.74
CA ASP A 201 -19.68 -11.21 -4.06
C ASP A 201 -19.77 -9.68 -3.96
N GLY A 202 -18.96 -8.97 -4.73
CA GLY A 202 -18.98 -7.50 -4.75
C GLY A 202 -18.34 -6.84 -3.52
N CYS A 203 -17.67 -7.59 -2.64
CA CYS A 203 -17.00 -7.03 -1.47
C CYS A 203 -15.67 -6.32 -1.79
N GLY A 204 -15.39 -5.26 -1.04
CA GLY A 204 -14.11 -4.54 -1.12
C GLY A 204 -13.06 -5.08 -0.16
N LEU A 205 -11.86 -4.49 -0.20
CA LEU A 205 -10.70 -4.94 0.59
C LEU A 205 -10.99 -5.02 2.10
N GLU A 206 -11.74 -4.07 2.65
CA GLU A 206 -12.06 -4.05 4.09
C GLU A 206 -12.81 -5.32 4.54
N VAL A 207 -13.79 -5.76 3.75
CA VAL A 207 -14.55 -6.99 4.01
C VAL A 207 -13.66 -8.21 3.84
N ALA A 208 -12.82 -8.24 2.80
CA ALA A 208 -11.88 -9.34 2.58
C ALA A 208 -10.86 -9.48 3.73
N VAL A 209 -10.37 -8.36 4.27
CA VAL A 209 -9.50 -8.35 5.47
C VAL A 209 -10.27 -8.85 6.70
N THR A 210 -11.55 -8.50 6.83
CA THR A 210 -12.42 -9.01 7.91
C THR A 210 -12.54 -10.54 7.82
N VAL A 211 -12.82 -11.07 6.63
CA VAL A 211 -12.88 -12.52 6.36
C VAL A 211 -11.54 -13.20 6.68
N ALA A 212 -10.42 -12.58 6.29
CA ALA A 212 -9.08 -13.09 6.60
C ALA A 212 -8.81 -13.14 8.12
N ARG A 213 -9.27 -12.13 8.88
CA ARG A 213 -9.19 -12.10 10.35
C ARG A 213 -10.03 -13.21 10.98
N GLU A 214 -11.25 -13.42 10.51
CA GLU A 214 -12.11 -14.50 11.01
C GLU A 214 -11.51 -15.88 10.74
N TRP A 215 -11.03 -16.11 9.53
CA TRP A 215 -10.33 -17.35 9.20
C TRP A 215 -9.12 -17.57 10.12
N ALA A 216 -8.28 -16.54 10.31
CA ALA A 216 -7.12 -16.61 11.20
C ALA A 216 -7.53 -16.93 12.65
N ARG A 217 -8.61 -16.33 13.17
CA ARG A 217 -9.15 -16.65 14.52
C ARG A 217 -9.52 -18.13 14.65
N GLU A 218 -10.22 -18.68 13.67
CA GLU A 218 -10.66 -20.08 13.69
C GLU A 218 -9.47 -21.06 13.70
N VAL A 219 -8.41 -20.75 12.96
CA VAL A 219 -7.25 -21.64 12.83
C VAL A 219 -6.17 -21.43 13.89
N ASP A 220 -6.09 -20.25 14.51
CA ASP A 220 -5.11 -19.95 15.58
C ASP A 220 -5.65 -20.01 17.00
N GLY A 221 -6.98 -20.07 17.18
CA GLY A 221 -7.60 -20.07 18.51
C GLY A 221 -7.31 -18.80 19.32
N GLY A 222 -6.79 -17.74 18.68
CA GLY A 222 -6.47 -16.46 19.30
C GLY A 222 -7.70 -15.57 19.41
N ALA A 223 -7.94 -15.02 20.60
CA ALA A 223 -8.89 -13.92 20.78
C ALA A 223 -8.30 -12.62 20.19
N ILE A 224 -9.13 -11.78 19.57
CA ILE A 224 -8.76 -10.40 19.26
C ILE A 224 -9.30 -9.52 20.37
N ASP A 225 -8.46 -8.63 20.91
CA ASP A 225 -8.84 -7.74 22.02
C ASP A 225 -9.81 -6.63 21.58
N THR A 226 -9.92 -6.35 20.28
CA THR A 226 -10.79 -5.30 19.71
C THR A 226 -11.11 -5.54 18.23
N ASP A 227 -12.27 -5.06 17.76
CA ASP A 227 -12.54 -4.92 16.32
C ASP A 227 -11.52 -3.96 15.70
N ALA A 228 -11.08 -4.24 14.46
CA ALA A 228 -10.15 -3.36 13.77
C ALA A 228 -10.79 -1.99 13.53
N ALA A 229 -9.98 -0.93 13.53
CA ALA A 229 -10.45 0.40 13.18
C ALA A 229 -11.16 0.37 11.82
N GLY A 230 -12.43 0.79 11.80
CA GLY A 230 -13.26 0.85 10.60
C GLY A 230 -14.13 -0.38 10.32
N GLN A 231 -13.81 -1.56 10.85
CA GLN A 231 -14.52 -2.80 10.49
C GLN A 231 -15.93 -2.88 11.10
N ALA A 232 -16.91 -3.18 10.25
CA ALA A 232 -18.24 -3.60 10.68
C ALA A 232 -18.32 -5.13 10.77
N PRO A 233 -19.02 -5.70 11.77
CA PRO A 233 -19.20 -7.15 11.86
C PRO A 233 -19.90 -7.72 10.62
N LEU A 234 -19.47 -8.90 10.13
CA LEU A 234 -20.04 -9.54 8.93
C LEU A 234 -21.55 -9.79 9.03
N SER A 235 -22.09 -9.88 10.25
CA SER A 235 -23.54 -9.94 10.50
C SER A 235 -24.32 -8.76 9.93
N ARG A 236 -23.64 -7.65 9.58
CA ARG A 236 -24.24 -6.47 8.97
C ARG A 236 -24.46 -6.64 7.45
N TRP A 237 -23.77 -7.58 6.83
CA TRP A 237 -23.79 -7.82 5.38
C TRP A 237 -24.58 -9.08 4.99
N SER A 238 -25.10 -9.81 5.99
CA SER A 238 -26.02 -10.93 5.81
C SER A 238 -27.47 -10.42 5.85
N ALA A 239 -27.98 -9.97 4.71
CA ALA A 239 -29.39 -9.62 4.50
C ALA A 239 -30.02 -10.52 3.42
#